data_AF-A0A6V8NNA6-F1
#
_entry.id   AF-A0A6V8NNA6-F1
#
_cell.length_a   1.000
_cell.length_b   1.000
_cell.length_c   1.000
_cell.angle_alpha   90.00
_cell.angle_beta   90.00
_cell.angle_gamma   90.00
#
_symmetry.space_group_name_H-M   'P 1'
#
loop_
_entity.id
_entity.type
_entity.pdbx_description
1 polymer ?
#
loop_
_entity_poly.entity_id
_entity_poly.type
_entity_poly.pdbx_seq_one_letter_code
_entity_poly.pdbx_strand_id
1 'polypeptide(L)'
;MDLRLQLWESVVVLSWAKVEAGPRVFSQISSMEDGGALDMPYPLTTAINRRGHLEVGGCDLVDLAYKYGTPLFVVDEETIRAKCQQYVQAFRHLEEDAEIIYAAKAFGALAVCQIIREEGLFVDVSTGGELYVALRSGFSPHKIYFHGNNKTEEEIEFGLREEVGTFVVDGLQELHLLDRLSGRGGRRTDILLRITPGIETSTHKYIQTGQIIDNKFGFPLYMGMAMAAVKEALSKSNLRLRGFHTHIGSQLFSVDCFEKAAEIMVGFCAEVQNETGFVTEKLNLGGGLGIKYRSSDRPASIEEFVTTVVKSVRRWSDNFDLPSPGIAIE
;
A
#
# COMPACT_ATOMS: atom_id res chain seq x y z
N MET A 1 27.06 -8.31 4.54
CA MET A 1 26.08 -8.91 3.60
C MET A 1 25.99 -7.94 2.43
N ASP A 2 26.80 -8.14 1.40
CA ASP A 2 26.96 -7.19 0.28
C ASP A 2 25.81 -7.36 -0.73
N LEU A 3 24.71 -6.64 -0.51
CA LEU A 3 23.70 -6.39 -1.54
C LEU A 3 24.28 -5.37 -2.53
N ARG A 4 24.62 -5.83 -3.74
CA ARG A 4 24.98 -4.93 -4.85
C ARG A 4 23.75 -4.70 -5.72
N LEU A 5 23.11 -3.54 -5.54
CA LEU A 5 22.14 -3.01 -6.50
C LEU A 5 22.92 -2.57 -7.74
N GLN A 6 22.68 -3.18 -8.89
CA GLN A 6 23.19 -2.72 -10.19
C GLN A 6 21.98 -2.50 -11.11
N LEU A 7 21.76 -1.25 -11.50
CA LEU A 7 20.83 -0.88 -12.57
C LEU A 7 21.44 -1.35 -13.91
N TRP A 8 20.68 -2.11 -14.69
CA TRP A 8 21.03 -2.45 -16.07
C TRP A 8 19.84 -2.09 -16.95
N GLU A 9 20.00 -1.04 -17.75
CA GLU A 9 19.02 -0.51 -18.70
C GLU A 9 17.62 -0.29 -18.09
N SER A 10 16.75 -1.30 -18.14
CA SER A 10 15.31 -1.21 -17.77
C SER A 10 14.89 -2.19 -16.66
N VAL A 11 15.84 -2.84 -15.98
CA VAL A 11 15.55 -3.90 -15.00
C VAL A 11 16.34 -3.70 -13.71
N VAL A 12 15.67 -3.86 -12.57
CA VAL A 12 16.33 -3.94 -11.26
C VAL A 12 16.67 -5.41 -10.97
N VAL A 13 17.97 -5.69 -10.80
CA VAL A 13 18.48 -7.04 -10.54
C VAL A 13 18.92 -7.18 -9.08
N LEU A 14 18.44 -8.22 -8.40
CA LEU A 14 18.90 -8.60 -7.06
C LEU A 14 19.46 -10.02 -7.03
N SER A 15 20.76 -10.14 -6.73
CA SER A 15 21.45 -11.42 -6.55
C SER A 15 22.01 -11.59 -5.14
N TRP A 16 21.93 -12.79 -4.59
CA TRP A 16 22.64 -13.21 -3.37
C TRP A 16 24.00 -13.82 -3.72
N ALA A 17 24.94 -13.83 -2.76
CA ALA A 17 26.28 -14.40 -2.97
C ALA A 17 26.20 -15.83 -3.54
N LYS A 18 27.04 -16.10 -4.56
CA LYS A 18 27.11 -17.34 -5.36
C LYS A 18 26.80 -18.60 -4.55
N VAL A 19 25.70 -19.26 -4.87
CA VAL A 19 25.53 -20.69 -4.67
C VAL A 19 25.83 -21.35 -6.02
N GLU A 20 26.82 -22.23 -6.08
CA GLU A 20 27.13 -23.00 -7.28
C GLU A 20 25.97 -23.97 -7.57
N ALA A 21 25.04 -23.54 -8.43
CA ALA A 21 23.98 -24.40 -8.94
C ALA A 21 24.45 -25.06 -10.25
N GLY A 22 24.56 -26.40 -10.23
CA GLY A 22 24.85 -27.20 -11.42
C GLY A 22 23.74 -27.11 -12.50
N PRO A 23 24.04 -27.50 -13.75
CA PRO A 23 23.16 -27.26 -14.88
C PRO A 23 21.99 -28.24 -14.87
N ARG A 24 20.81 -27.83 -14.40
CA ARG A 24 19.55 -28.55 -14.70
C ARG A 24 18.34 -27.63 -14.87
N VAL A 25 17.67 -27.87 -16.00
CA VAL A 25 16.28 -27.58 -16.39
C VAL A 25 15.97 -26.19 -16.97
N PHE A 26 16.02 -26.10 -18.30
CA PHE A 26 15.07 -25.32 -19.10
C PHE A 26 14.60 -26.19 -20.27
N SER A 27 13.60 -27.04 -20.03
CA SER A 27 12.91 -27.78 -21.09
C SER A 27 11.43 -27.84 -20.76
N GLN A 28 10.76 -26.69 -20.78
CA GLN A 28 9.29 -26.58 -20.74
C GLN A 28 8.84 -25.13 -21.04
N ILE A 29 9.28 -24.54 -22.16
CA ILE A 29 8.65 -23.33 -22.72
C ILE A 29 8.63 -23.48 -24.26
N SER A 30 8.00 -24.54 -24.75
CA SER A 30 7.90 -24.85 -26.18
C SER A 30 6.49 -24.66 -26.73
N SER A 31 5.67 -23.81 -26.13
CA SER A 31 4.29 -23.55 -26.59
C SER A 31 3.88 -22.09 -26.50
N MET A 32 4.79 -21.16 -26.84
CA MET A 32 4.47 -19.73 -27.00
C MET A 32 4.27 -19.32 -28.47
N GLU A 33 4.27 -20.26 -29.42
CA GLU A 33 4.16 -19.95 -30.86
C GLU A 33 2.74 -19.60 -31.35
N ASP A 34 1.69 -19.84 -30.56
CA ASP A 34 0.31 -19.53 -30.96
C ASP A 34 -0.38 -18.63 -29.94
N GLY A 35 -0.40 -17.30 -30.16
CA GLY A 35 -1.44 -16.34 -29.75
C GLY A 35 -1.97 -16.30 -28.30
N GLY A 36 -1.42 -17.11 -27.38
CA GLY A 36 -1.95 -17.40 -26.04
C GLY A 36 -1.10 -16.83 -24.91
N ALA A 37 -0.11 -16.00 -25.22
CA ALA A 37 0.72 -15.30 -24.24
C ALA A 37 -0.05 -14.24 -23.43
N LEU A 38 -1.26 -13.86 -23.87
CA LEU A 38 -1.99 -12.69 -23.37
C LEU A 38 -2.69 -12.88 -22.00
N ASP A 39 -2.73 -14.08 -21.42
CA ASP A 39 -3.42 -14.31 -20.13
C ASP A 39 -2.54 -14.89 -19.02
N MET A 40 -1.21 -14.82 -19.16
CA MET A 40 -0.26 -15.32 -18.15
C MET A 40 0.23 -14.20 -17.22
N PRO A 41 0.51 -14.49 -15.93
CA PRO A 41 0.91 -13.49 -14.93
C PRO A 41 2.39 -13.11 -15.05
N TYR A 42 2.84 -12.77 -16.26
CA TYR A 42 4.21 -12.34 -16.52
C TYR A 42 4.32 -10.81 -16.49
N PRO A 43 5.54 -10.27 -16.26
CA PRO A 43 5.81 -8.85 -16.49
C PRO A 43 5.43 -8.41 -17.91
N LEU A 44 5.05 -7.14 -18.06
CA LEU A 44 4.54 -6.57 -19.32
C LEU A 44 5.53 -6.73 -20.49
N THR A 45 6.82 -6.61 -20.22
CA THR A 45 7.87 -6.65 -21.25
C THR A 45 8.39 -8.06 -21.55
N THR A 46 7.68 -9.09 -21.09
CA THR A 46 8.08 -10.48 -21.30
C THR A 46 7.95 -10.88 -22.76
N ALA A 47 9.01 -11.43 -23.34
CA ALA A 47 9.02 -11.94 -24.72
C ALA A 47 9.93 -13.16 -24.87
N ILE A 48 9.86 -13.82 -26.03
CA ILE A 48 10.82 -14.86 -26.45
C ILE A 48 11.72 -14.28 -27.52
N ASN A 49 13.03 -14.26 -27.26
CA ASN A 49 14.01 -13.70 -28.18
C ASN A 49 14.32 -14.65 -29.36
N ARG A 50 15.15 -14.19 -30.31
CA ARG A 50 15.53 -14.99 -31.52
C ARG A 50 16.29 -16.29 -31.20
N ARG A 51 16.80 -16.47 -29.98
CA ARG A 51 17.47 -17.69 -29.51
C ARG A 51 16.50 -18.66 -28.84
N GLY A 52 15.21 -18.32 -28.74
CA GLY A 52 14.20 -19.10 -28.02
C GLY A 52 14.28 -18.94 -26.49
N HIS A 53 15.00 -17.94 -25.98
CA HIS A 53 15.10 -17.68 -24.55
C HIS A 53 14.04 -16.65 -24.11
N LEU A 54 13.60 -16.75 -22.86
CA LEU A 54 12.75 -15.75 -22.23
C LEU A 54 13.57 -14.47 -21.98
N GLU A 55 13.00 -13.31 -22.33
CA GLU A 55 13.54 -12.00 -22.03
C GLU A 55 12.51 -11.16 -21.26
N VAL A 56 13.01 -10.28 -20.38
CA VAL A 56 12.22 -9.28 -19.65
C VAL A 56 12.96 -7.96 -19.73
N GLY A 57 12.28 -6.88 -20.10
CA GLY A 57 12.88 -5.56 -20.30
C GLY A 57 13.98 -5.56 -21.37
N GLY A 58 13.88 -6.44 -22.38
CA GLY A 58 14.92 -6.65 -23.39
C GLY A 58 16.16 -7.42 -22.91
N CYS A 59 16.17 -7.90 -21.65
CA CYS A 59 17.27 -8.66 -21.08
C CYS A 59 17.02 -10.17 -21.18
N ASP A 60 17.90 -10.91 -21.86
CA ASP A 60 17.88 -12.38 -21.92
C ASP A 60 18.10 -12.98 -20.51
N LEU A 61 17.12 -13.74 -20.00
CA LEU A 61 17.17 -14.28 -18.64
C LEU A 61 18.28 -15.32 -18.44
N VAL A 62 18.70 -16.01 -19.51
CA VAL A 62 19.83 -16.95 -19.45
C VAL A 62 21.14 -16.18 -19.24
N ASP A 63 21.32 -15.08 -19.97
CA ASP A 63 22.50 -14.21 -19.83
C ASP A 63 22.53 -13.55 -18.43
N LEU A 64 21.37 -13.12 -17.90
CA LEU A 64 21.25 -12.63 -16.54
C LEU A 64 21.63 -13.69 -15.49
N ALA A 65 21.17 -14.93 -15.66
CA ALA A 65 21.50 -16.03 -14.76
C ALA A 65 23.00 -16.36 -14.76
N TYR A 66 23.66 -16.34 -15.93
CA TYR A 66 25.11 -16.52 -16.03
C TYR A 66 25.88 -15.40 -15.34
N LYS A 67 25.43 -14.16 -15.51
CA LYS A 67 26.12 -12.97 -14.99
C LYS A 67 25.96 -12.80 -13.48
N TYR A 68 24.74 -12.96 -12.97
CA TYR A 68 24.38 -12.63 -11.59
C TYR A 68 24.17 -13.88 -10.71
N GLY A 69 24.16 -15.07 -11.29
CA GLY A 69 23.90 -16.32 -10.58
C GLY A 69 22.41 -16.56 -10.32
N THR A 70 22.10 -17.70 -9.68
CA THR A 70 20.73 -18.07 -9.28
C THR A 70 20.70 -18.54 -7.81
N PRO A 71 19.57 -18.38 -7.09
CA PRO A 71 18.30 -17.76 -7.53
C PRO A 71 18.40 -16.25 -7.76
N LEU A 72 17.63 -15.74 -8.74
CA LEU A 72 17.67 -14.36 -9.21
C LEU A 72 16.27 -13.76 -9.22
N PHE A 73 16.09 -12.57 -8.63
CA PHE A 73 14.88 -11.76 -8.80
C PHE A 73 15.14 -10.72 -9.89
N VAL A 74 14.27 -10.72 -10.91
CA VAL A 74 14.29 -9.82 -12.06
C VAL A 74 13.04 -8.96 -11.96
N VAL A 75 13.22 -7.66 -11.80
CA VAL A 75 12.13 -6.71 -11.59
C VAL A 75 12.03 -5.81 -12.82
N ASP A 76 10.93 -5.94 -13.54
CA ASP A 76 10.62 -5.15 -14.73
C ASP A 76 10.16 -3.74 -14.35
N GLU A 77 10.97 -2.74 -14.63
CA GLU A 77 10.68 -1.33 -14.31
C GLU A 77 9.43 -0.83 -15.05
N GLU A 78 9.28 -1.20 -16.33
CA GLU A 78 8.15 -0.78 -17.16
C GLU A 78 6.83 -1.30 -16.57
N THR A 79 6.84 -2.53 -16.04
CA THR A 79 5.68 -3.09 -15.33
C THR A 79 5.32 -2.24 -14.10
N ILE A 80 6.30 -1.82 -13.30
CA ILE A 80 6.04 -1.00 -12.11
C ILE A 80 5.47 0.37 -12.52
N ARG A 81 6.11 1.05 -13.48
CA ARG A 81 5.68 2.37 -13.96
C ARG A 81 4.28 2.33 -14.56
N ALA A 82 4.02 1.36 -15.43
CA ALA A 82 2.70 1.17 -16.02
C ALA A 82 1.61 0.95 -14.95
N LYS A 83 1.90 0.22 -13.87
CA LYS A 83 0.95 0.04 -12.76
C LYS A 83 0.69 1.33 -12.00
N CYS A 84 1.73 2.12 -11.70
CA CYS A 84 1.56 3.43 -11.07
C CYS A 84 0.70 4.34 -11.93
N GLN A 85 0.97 4.39 -13.24
CA GLN A 85 0.24 5.20 -14.20
C GLN A 85 -1.22 4.76 -14.35
N GLN A 86 -1.52 3.46 -14.25
CA GLN A 86 -2.90 2.96 -14.26
C GLN A 86 -3.72 3.53 -13.09
N TYR A 87 -3.15 3.59 -11.87
CA TYR A 87 -3.81 4.24 -10.75
C TYR A 87 -4.00 5.74 -10.98
N VAL A 88 -2.95 6.45 -11.40
CA VAL A 88 -3.00 7.91 -11.65
C VAL A 88 -4.03 8.26 -12.72
N GLN A 89 -4.09 7.48 -13.80
CA GLN A 89 -5.06 7.69 -14.88
C GLN A 89 -6.49 7.41 -14.41
N ALA A 90 -6.72 6.34 -13.63
CA ALA A 90 -8.04 6.00 -13.11
C ALA A 90 -8.62 7.12 -12.23
N PHE A 91 -7.83 7.72 -11.33
CA PHE A 91 -8.28 8.87 -10.54
C PHE A 91 -8.49 10.13 -11.38
N ARG A 92 -7.60 10.39 -12.34
CA ARG A 92 -7.74 11.52 -13.28
C ARG A 92 -9.03 11.44 -14.09
N HIS A 93 -9.42 10.25 -14.56
CA HIS A 93 -10.67 10.04 -15.31
C HIS A 93 -11.92 10.34 -14.49
N LEU A 94 -11.83 10.24 -13.16
CA LEU A 94 -12.93 10.53 -12.23
C LEU A 94 -12.88 11.96 -11.68
N GLU A 95 -11.92 12.77 -12.14
CA GLU A 95 -11.65 14.12 -11.66
C GLU A 95 -11.47 14.16 -10.14
N GLU A 96 -10.82 13.14 -9.58
CA GLU A 96 -10.57 13.00 -8.14
C GLU A 96 -9.08 13.22 -7.85
N ASP A 97 -8.79 14.17 -6.96
CA ASP A 97 -7.42 14.42 -6.48
C ASP A 97 -7.16 13.52 -5.26
N ALA A 98 -6.74 12.28 -5.53
CA ALA A 98 -6.50 11.26 -4.51
C ALA A 98 -5.00 10.98 -4.31
N GLU A 99 -4.65 10.56 -3.10
CA GLU A 99 -3.30 10.11 -2.78
C GLU A 99 -3.17 8.61 -3.02
N ILE A 100 -2.34 8.26 -4.00
CA ILE A 100 -1.98 6.87 -4.32
C ILE A 100 -0.69 6.57 -3.56
N ILE A 101 -0.75 5.65 -2.60
CA ILE A 101 0.32 5.36 -1.67
C ILE A 101 0.88 3.98 -1.98
N TYR A 102 2.17 3.87 -2.30
CA TYR A 102 2.80 2.56 -2.48
C TYR A 102 3.14 1.93 -1.14
N ALA A 103 2.69 0.69 -0.91
CA ALA A 103 3.02 -0.01 0.32
C ALA A 103 4.44 -0.61 0.32
N ALA A 104 5.40 -0.01 1.05
CA ALA A 104 6.81 -0.45 1.02
C ALA A 104 7.01 -1.88 1.54
N LYS A 105 6.10 -2.38 2.37
CA LYS A 105 6.07 -3.77 2.83
C LYS A 105 6.00 -4.80 1.70
N ALA A 106 5.52 -4.41 0.50
CA ALA A 106 5.49 -5.28 -0.66
C ALA A 106 6.91 -5.55 -1.20
N PHE A 107 7.68 -4.48 -1.45
CA PHE A 107 9.08 -4.57 -1.85
C PHE A 107 9.81 -3.20 -1.74
N GLY A 108 10.21 -2.84 -0.51
CA GLY A 108 10.87 -1.57 -0.18
C GLY A 108 12.35 -1.48 -0.57
N ALA A 109 12.73 -1.92 -1.77
CA ALA A 109 14.09 -1.72 -2.27
C ALA A 109 14.29 -0.26 -2.74
N LEU A 110 15.49 0.29 -2.50
CA LEU A 110 15.80 1.70 -2.81
C LEU A 110 15.46 2.08 -4.26
N ALA A 111 15.81 1.23 -5.23
CA ALA A 111 15.51 1.47 -6.64
C ALA A 111 14.00 1.48 -6.94
N VAL A 112 13.22 0.60 -6.29
CA VAL A 112 11.76 0.60 -6.44
C VAL A 112 11.17 1.87 -5.84
N CYS A 113 11.57 2.26 -4.64
CA CYS A 113 11.14 3.52 -4.04
C CYS A 113 11.49 4.73 -4.93
N GLN A 114 12.63 4.74 -5.62
CA GLN A 114 12.97 5.79 -6.59
C GLN A 114 11.99 5.83 -7.78
N ILE A 115 11.65 4.67 -8.35
CA ILE A 115 10.65 4.56 -9.43
C ILE A 115 9.30 5.11 -8.96
N ILE A 116 8.80 4.67 -7.81
CA ILE A 116 7.52 5.13 -7.25
C ILE A 116 7.51 6.66 -7.05
N ARG A 117 8.60 7.22 -6.51
CA ARG A 117 8.77 8.67 -6.34
C ARG A 117 8.71 9.41 -7.67
N GLU A 118 9.37 8.88 -8.70
CA GLU A 118 9.40 9.48 -10.05
C GLU A 118 8.03 9.44 -10.73
N GLU A 119 7.23 8.41 -10.48
CA GLU A 119 5.82 8.37 -10.90
C GLU A 119 4.91 9.28 -10.07
N GLY A 120 5.46 9.99 -9.06
CA GLY A 120 4.77 11.03 -8.31
C GLY A 120 3.90 10.53 -7.15
N LEU A 121 3.92 9.22 -6.87
CA LEU A 121 3.14 8.59 -5.80
C LEU A 121 3.63 8.96 -4.40
N PHE A 122 2.85 8.57 -3.40
CA PHE A 122 3.20 8.56 -1.98
C PHE A 122 3.79 7.19 -1.61
N VAL A 123 4.30 7.06 -0.38
CA VAL A 123 4.80 5.78 0.13
C VAL A 123 4.34 5.55 1.57
N ASP A 124 3.88 4.34 1.87
CA ASP A 124 3.69 3.88 3.23
C ASP A 124 4.95 3.15 3.72
N VAL A 125 5.28 3.34 4.99
CA VAL A 125 6.36 2.64 5.69
C VAL A 125 5.84 2.17 7.03
N SER A 126 6.27 1.00 7.48
CA SER A 126 5.79 0.35 8.72
C SER A 126 6.86 0.31 9.82
N THR A 127 8.13 0.57 9.49
CA THR A 127 9.25 0.55 10.43
C THR A 127 10.27 1.66 10.15
N GLY A 128 11.16 1.94 11.10
CA GLY A 128 12.25 2.89 10.92
C GLY A 128 13.22 2.52 9.80
N GLY A 129 13.39 1.23 9.51
CA GLY A 129 14.22 0.76 8.39
C GLY A 129 13.61 1.10 7.04
N GLU A 130 12.30 0.92 6.88
CA GLU A 130 11.57 1.30 5.67
C GLU A 130 11.52 2.82 5.51
N LEU A 131 11.28 3.57 6.60
CA LEU A 131 11.37 5.03 6.61
C LEU A 131 12.75 5.50 6.13
N TYR A 132 13.83 4.90 6.64
CA TYR A 132 15.19 5.19 6.20
C TYR A 132 15.35 4.96 4.70
N VAL A 133 14.90 3.82 4.16
CA VAL A 133 15.01 3.55 2.72
C VAL A 133 14.20 4.55 1.88
N ALA A 134 12.97 4.89 2.30
CA ALA A 134 12.13 5.86 1.63
C ALA A 134 12.82 7.23 1.56
N LEU A 135 13.35 7.74 2.68
CA LEU A 135 14.11 9.00 2.72
C LEU A 135 15.36 8.94 1.83
N ARG A 136 16.11 7.83 1.88
CA ARG A 136 17.32 7.64 1.07
C ARG A 136 17.04 7.51 -0.43
N SER A 137 15.84 7.10 -0.81
CA SER A 137 15.38 7.09 -2.20
C SER A 137 14.95 8.47 -2.72
N GLY A 138 14.95 9.48 -1.83
CA GLY A 138 14.66 10.88 -2.15
C GLY A 138 13.19 11.28 -1.99
N PHE A 139 12.35 10.46 -1.34
CA PHE A 139 10.97 10.87 -1.07
C PHE A 139 10.95 12.14 -0.22
N SER A 140 10.05 13.06 -0.55
CA SER A 140 9.70 14.15 0.35
C SER A 140 9.05 13.55 1.60
N PRO A 141 9.50 13.90 2.83
CA PRO A 141 8.90 13.39 4.06
C PRO A 141 7.39 13.61 4.14
N HIS A 142 6.89 14.72 3.59
CA HIS A 142 5.45 15.03 3.53
C HIS A 142 4.62 14.05 2.68
N LYS A 143 5.26 13.24 1.83
CA LYS A 143 4.62 12.18 1.04
C LYS A 143 4.71 10.79 1.70
N ILE A 144 5.16 10.72 2.96
CA ILE A 144 5.34 9.46 3.68
C ILE A 144 4.20 9.27 4.70
N TYR A 145 3.60 8.09 4.66
CA TYR A 145 2.68 7.58 5.67
C TYR A 145 3.39 6.57 6.57
N PHE A 146 3.48 6.86 7.88
CA PHE A 146 4.15 5.97 8.82
C PHE A 146 3.12 5.11 9.58
N HIS A 147 2.98 3.87 9.15
CA HIS A 147 2.20 2.81 9.77
C HIS A 147 3.01 2.02 10.79
N GLY A 148 2.37 1.06 11.44
CA GLY A 148 3.01 0.13 12.37
C GLY A 148 2.17 0.00 13.63
N ASN A 149 1.91 -1.24 14.06
CA ASN A 149 1.05 -1.53 15.21
C ASN A 149 1.77 -1.44 16.56
N ASN A 150 3.07 -1.14 16.54
CA ASN A 150 3.91 -1.04 17.72
C ASN A 150 5.16 -0.20 17.43
N LYS A 151 4.96 1.03 16.94
CA LYS A 151 6.07 1.95 16.67
C LYS A 151 6.81 2.24 17.98
N THR A 152 8.13 2.08 17.94
CA THR A 152 9.00 2.38 19.08
C THR A 152 9.13 3.89 19.31
N GLU A 153 9.58 4.30 20.50
CA GLU A 153 9.87 5.71 20.77
C GLU A 153 10.92 6.25 19.78
N GLU A 154 11.96 5.46 19.49
CA GLU A 154 13.02 5.79 18.56
C GLU A 154 12.51 5.97 17.12
N GLU A 155 11.59 5.11 16.67
CA GLU A 155 10.96 5.24 15.35
C GLU A 155 10.09 6.48 15.25
N ILE A 156 9.29 6.78 16.28
CA ILE A 156 8.47 7.99 16.31
C ILE A 156 9.36 9.24 16.31
N GLU A 157 10.38 9.29 17.16
CA GLU A 157 11.34 10.40 17.17
C GLU A 157 12.05 10.56 15.83
N PHE A 158 12.39 9.46 15.16
CA PHE A 158 12.97 9.50 13.82
C PHE A 158 11.98 10.11 12.81
N GLY A 159 10.74 9.64 12.76
CA GLY A 159 9.72 10.19 11.87
C GLY A 159 9.40 11.66 12.13
N LEU A 160 9.35 12.07 13.40
CA LEU A 160 9.12 13.47 13.79
C LEU A 160 10.29 14.38 13.38
N ARG A 161 11.54 13.91 13.56
CA ARG A 161 12.74 14.66 13.19
C ARG A 161 12.85 14.89 11.68
N GLU A 162 12.48 13.88 10.91
CA GLU A 162 12.50 13.93 9.44
C GLU A 162 11.24 14.59 8.86
N GLU A 163 10.30 15.03 9.71
CA GLU A 163 9.08 15.74 9.30
C GLU A 163 8.15 14.89 8.40
N VAL A 164 8.01 13.60 8.74
CA VAL A 164 7.08 12.68 8.08
C VAL A 164 5.68 13.28 8.02
N GLY A 165 5.05 13.13 6.84
CA GLY A 165 3.77 13.75 6.52
C GLY A 165 2.64 13.31 7.42
N THR A 166 2.42 12.00 7.57
CA THR A 166 1.29 11.47 8.33
C THR A 166 1.68 10.25 9.14
N PHE A 167 1.33 10.23 10.43
CA PHE A 167 1.40 9.03 11.27
C PHE A 167 0.04 8.32 11.29
N VAL A 168 0.01 7.04 10.94
CA VAL A 168 -1.20 6.22 11.06
C VAL A 168 -1.16 5.51 12.41
N VAL A 169 -1.90 6.05 13.36
CA VAL A 169 -1.92 5.63 14.77
C VAL A 169 -2.78 4.39 14.93
N ASP A 170 -2.19 3.36 15.54
CA ASP A 170 -2.75 2.02 15.61
C ASP A 170 -3.28 1.69 17.03
N GLY A 171 -2.94 2.49 18.05
CA GLY A 171 -3.42 2.28 19.43
C GLY A 171 -3.26 3.49 20.37
N LEU A 172 -3.89 3.44 21.55
CA LEU A 172 -3.88 4.54 22.53
C LEU A 172 -2.49 4.84 23.09
N GLN A 173 -1.68 3.80 23.32
CA GLN A 173 -0.31 3.97 23.82
C GLN A 173 0.54 4.77 22.83
N GLU A 174 0.43 4.46 21.55
CA GLU A 174 1.09 5.20 20.48
C GLU A 174 0.57 6.65 20.41
N LEU A 175 -0.76 6.85 20.47
CA LEU A 175 -1.37 8.18 20.46
C LEU A 175 -0.80 9.08 21.57
N HIS A 176 -0.68 8.55 22.79
CA HIS A 176 -0.14 9.27 23.95
C HIS A 176 1.36 9.53 23.83
N LEU A 177 2.11 8.58 23.29
CA LEU A 177 3.55 8.74 23.06
C LEU A 177 3.82 9.80 21.99
N LEU A 178 3.09 9.74 20.88
CA LEU A 178 3.21 10.67 19.76
C LEU A 178 2.86 12.11 20.17
N ASP A 179 1.79 12.33 20.95
CA ASP A 179 1.44 13.68 21.46
C ASP A 179 2.58 14.26 22.33
N ARG A 180 3.11 13.45 23.25
CA ARG A 180 4.19 13.86 24.15
C ARG A 180 5.46 14.25 23.37
N LEU A 181 5.87 13.42 22.40
CA LEU A 181 7.06 13.66 21.61
C LEU A 181 6.88 14.84 20.64
N SER A 182 5.70 14.96 20.03
CA SER A 182 5.37 16.10 19.16
C SER A 182 5.43 17.43 19.92
N GLY A 183 4.93 17.45 21.16
CA GLY A 183 5.00 18.63 22.04
C GLY A 183 6.43 19.03 22.41
N ARG A 184 7.33 18.07 22.64
CA ARG A 184 8.76 18.36 22.84
C ARG A 184 9.41 19.01 21.62
N GLY A 185 8.95 18.65 20.42
CA GLY A 185 9.41 19.21 19.15
C GLY A 185 8.76 20.55 18.77
N GLY A 186 7.77 21.03 19.54
CA GLY A 186 7.06 22.27 19.26
C GLY A 186 6.24 22.25 17.97
N ARG A 187 5.82 21.06 17.51
CA ARG A 187 5.10 20.88 16.24
C ARG A 187 3.80 20.13 16.45
N ARG A 188 2.84 20.42 15.58
CA ARG A 188 1.58 19.69 15.51
C ARG A 188 1.67 18.62 14.42
N THR A 189 1.60 17.36 14.82
CA THR A 189 1.80 16.20 13.94
C THR A 189 0.49 15.74 13.34
N ASP A 190 0.47 15.49 12.03
CA ASP A 190 -0.72 14.99 11.34
C ASP A 190 -0.88 13.49 11.57
N ILE A 191 -2.10 13.10 11.94
CA ILE A 191 -2.43 11.72 12.21
C ILE A 191 -3.69 11.28 11.46
N LEU A 192 -3.71 10.00 11.09
CA LEU A 192 -4.92 9.23 10.88
C LEU A 192 -5.07 8.23 12.01
N LEU A 193 -6.30 7.94 12.42
CA LEU A 193 -6.57 6.78 13.28
C LEU A 193 -6.90 5.58 12.40
N ARG A 194 -6.22 4.44 12.62
CA ARG A 194 -6.57 3.20 11.96
C ARG A 194 -7.82 2.60 12.60
N ILE A 195 -8.86 2.40 11.81
CA ILE A 195 -10.14 1.85 12.24
C ILE A 195 -10.33 0.45 11.66
N THR A 196 -10.80 -0.46 12.50
CA THR A 196 -11.12 -1.83 12.12
C THR A 196 -12.64 -1.99 11.95
N PRO A 197 -13.15 -2.06 10.71
CA PRO A 197 -14.57 -1.85 10.41
C PRO A 197 -15.46 -3.07 10.61
N GLY A 198 -14.91 -4.25 10.95
CA GLY A 198 -15.75 -5.43 11.12
C GLY A 198 -16.00 -6.25 9.85
N ILE A 199 -15.32 -5.96 8.74
CA ILE A 199 -15.64 -6.56 7.43
C ILE A 199 -15.00 -7.94 7.29
N GLU A 200 -15.83 -8.95 7.02
CA GLU A 200 -15.39 -10.29 6.68
C GLU A 200 -15.06 -10.37 5.19
N THR A 201 -13.78 -10.61 4.85
CA THR A 201 -13.38 -10.88 3.46
C THR A 201 -13.31 -12.38 3.20
N SER A 202 -13.88 -12.82 2.09
CA SER A 202 -14.08 -14.23 1.71
C SER A 202 -12.80 -15.03 1.45
N THR A 203 -11.62 -14.39 1.47
CA THR A 203 -10.30 -15.04 1.31
C THR A 203 -9.89 -15.89 2.52
N HIS A 204 -10.50 -15.68 3.68
CA HIS A 204 -10.21 -16.42 4.92
C HIS A 204 -11.44 -17.17 5.47
N LYS A 205 -12.07 -18.04 4.69
CA LYS A 205 -13.16 -18.93 5.17
C LYS A 205 -12.79 -19.90 6.30
N TYR A 206 -11.53 -19.94 6.75
CA TYR A 206 -11.00 -20.96 7.66
C TYR A 206 -10.84 -20.58 9.13
N ILE A 207 -11.31 -19.40 9.58
CA ILE A 207 -11.36 -19.08 11.02
C ILE A 207 -12.77 -18.58 11.37
N GLN A 208 -13.66 -19.54 11.60
CA GLN A 208 -15.02 -19.34 12.08
C GLN A 208 -15.07 -19.52 13.59
N THR A 209 -15.17 -18.44 14.37
CA THR A 209 -15.94 -18.39 15.63
C THR A 209 -15.99 -16.98 16.21
N GLY A 210 -17.19 -16.38 16.22
CA GLY A 210 -17.71 -15.50 17.27
C GLY A 210 -17.00 -14.17 17.57
N GLN A 211 -17.57 -13.08 17.06
CA GLN A 211 -17.60 -11.72 17.67
C GLN A 211 -16.30 -11.08 18.20
N ILE A 212 -15.13 -11.54 17.76
CA ILE A 212 -13.87 -10.82 17.92
C ILE A 212 -13.16 -10.98 16.59
N ILE A 213 -12.99 -9.89 15.85
CA ILE A 213 -11.90 -9.87 14.87
C ILE A 213 -10.64 -9.89 15.73
N ASP A 214 -10.03 -11.07 15.87
CA ASP A 214 -8.73 -11.25 16.50
C ASP A 214 -7.67 -10.60 15.60
N ASN A 215 -7.62 -9.28 15.71
CA ASN A 215 -6.76 -8.43 14.90
C ASN A 215 -6.07 -7.44 15.85
N LYS A 216 -4.74 -7.49 15.81
CA LYS A 216 -3.85 -6.60 16.58
C LYS A 216 -3.87 -5.14 16.10
N PHE A 217 -4.56 -4.86 15.00
CA PHE A 217 -4.50 -3.58 14.31
C PHE A 217 -5.66 -2.64 14.64
N GLY A 218 -5.32 -1.40 14.97
CA GLY A 218 -6.24 -0.26 15.01
C GLY A 218 -7.33 -0.33 16.09
N PHE A 219 -8.25 0.61 16.00
CA PHE A 219 -9.39 0.76 16.89
C PHE A 219 -10.63 0.08 16.27
N PRO A 220 -11.20 -0.96 16.89
CA PRO A 220 -12.41 -1.55 16.37
C PRO A 220 -13.61 -0.60 16.48
N LEU A 221 -14.50 -0.64 15.48
CA LEU A 221 -15.74 0.15 15.51
C LEU A 221 -16.71 -0.29 16.62
N TYR A 222 -16.68 -1.57 16.99
CA TYR A 222 -17.61 -2.11 17.98
C TYR A 222 -17.33 -1.56 19.39
N MET A 223 -18.37 -1.57 20.23
CA MET A 223 -18.31 -1.09 21.63
C MET A 223 -17.82 0.36 21.79
N GLY A 224 -17.88 1.19 20.74
CA GLY A 224 -17.53 2.61 20.80
C GLY A 224 -16.03 2.89 20.97
N MET A 225 -15.17 1.89 20.80
CA MET A 225 -13.72 2.05 21.00
C MET A 225 -13.09 3.03 20.00
N ALA A 226 -13.48 2.96 18.72
CA ALA A 226 -13.08 3.93 17.70
C ALA A 226 -13.49 5.36 18.07
N MET A 227 -14.74 5.59 18.49
CA MET A 227 -15.23 6.91 18.91
C MET A 227 -14.47 7.44 20.15
N ALA A 228 -14.16 6.57 21.11
CA ALA A 228 -13.35 6.94 22.27
C ALA A 228 -11.94 7.38 21.85
N ALA A 229 -11.31 6.68 20.91
CA ALA A 229 -10.01 7.05 20.36
C ALA A 229 -10.05 8.39 19.60
N VAL A 230 -11.14 8.68 18.87
CA VAL A 230 -11.37 9.99 18.24
C VAL A 230 -11.41 11.10 19.26
N LYS A 231 -12.23 10.97 20.31
CA LYS A 231 -12.34 11.97 21.38
C LYS A 231 -11.00 12.18 22.09
N GLU A 232 -10.27 11.09 22.34
CA GLU A 232 -8.92 11.15 22.91
C GLU A 232 -7.96 11.91 21.98
N ALA A 233 -7.96 11.63 20.68
CA ALA A 233 -7.11 12.30 19.70
C ALA A 233 -7.43 13.80 19.57
N LEU A 234 -8.72 14.17 19.58
CA LEU A 234 -9.15 15.57 19.55
C LEU A 234 -8.75 16.34 20.81
N SER A 235 -8.54 15.66 21.94
CA SER A 235 -8.03 16.29 23.17
C SER A 235 -6.52 16.59 23.15
N LYS A 236 -5.77 16.07 22.17
CA LYS A 236 -4.32 16.22 22.06
C LYS A 236 -3.93 17.52 21.38
N SER A 237 -3.26 18.39 22.13
CA SER A 237 -2.85 19.72 21.63
C SER A 237 -1.73 19.66 20.59
N ASN A 238 -0.88 18.62 20.61
CA ASN A 238 0.25 18.48 19.69
C ASN A 238 -0.05 17.58 18.50
N LEU A 239 -1.29 17.07 18.37
CA LEU A 239 -1.70 16.24 17.24
C LEU A 239 -2.82 16.93 16.46
N ARG A 240 -2.85 16.70 15.15
CA ARG A 240 -3.92 17.14 14.25
C ARG A 240 -4.52 15.90 13.60
N LEU A 241 -5.68 15.48 14.11
CA LEU A 241 -6.47 14.45 13.46
C LEU A 241 -6.91 14.95 12.08
N ARG A 242 -6.49 14.26 11.01
CA ARG A 242 -6.91 14.56 9.63
C ARG A 242 -8.04 13.64 9.17
N GLY A 243 -8.17 12.48 9.78
CA GLY A 243 -9.23 11.52 9.48
C GLY A 243 -8.86 10.09 9.80
N PHE A 244 -9.23 9.17 8.92
CA PHE A 244 -9.25 7.74 9.23
C PHE A 244 -8.56 6.90 8.17
N HIS A 245 -7.97 5.80 8.62
CA HIS A 245 -7.41 4.74 7.79
C HIS A 245 -8.17 3.44 8.04
N THR A 246 -8.34 2.62 7.01
CA THR A 246 -8.69 1.21 7.19
C THR A 246 -7.96 0.35 6.18
N HIS A 247 -7.77 -0.93 6.51
CA HIS A 247 -7.25 -1.93 5.59
C HIS A 247 -8.00 -3.24 5.82
N ILE A 248 -8.71 -3.71 4.80
CA ILE A 248 -9.72 -4.76 4.95
C ILE A 248 -9.25 -6.15 4.55
N GLY A 249 -8.09 -6.30 3.90
CA GLY A 249 -7.57 -7.61 3.54
C GLY A 249 -6.50 -7.59 2.45
N SER A 250 -6.15 -8.77 1.95
CA SER A 250 -5.20 -8.96 0.86
C SER A 250 -5.75 -9.94 -0.17
N GLN A 251 -5.26 -9.84 -1.42
CA GLN A 251 -5.72 -10.67 -2.55
C GLN A 251 -7.24 -10.60 -2.77
N LEU A 252 -7.82 -9.40 -2.66
CA LEU A 252 -9.24 -9.15 -2.85
C LEU A 252 -9.54 -9.07 -4.35
N PHE A 253 -10.32 -10.03 -4.86
CA PHE A 253 -10.65 -10.11 -6.28
C PHE A 253 -11.93 -9.37 -6.66
N SER A 254 -12.87 -9.21 -5.71
CA SER A 254 -14.10 -8.44 -5.92
C SER A 254 -14.01 -7.07 -5.29
N VAL A 255 -14.60 -6.06 -5.96
CA VAL A 255 -14.70 -4.69 -5.47
C VAL A 255 -15.80 -4.49 -4.42
N ASP A 256 -16.71 -5.45 -4.25
CA ASP A 256 -17.86 -5.34 -3.33
C ASP A 256 -17.42 -5.09 -1.88
N CYS A 257 -16.29 -5.66 -1.48
CA CYS A 257 -15.75 -5.48 -0.14
C CYS A 257 -15.25 -4.05 0.10
N PHE A 258 -14.73 -3.37 -0.93
CA PHE A 258 -14.31 -1.97 -0.85
C PHE A 258 -15.52 -1.02 -0.84
N GLU A 259 -16.59 -1.32 -1.59
CA GLU A 259 -17.85 -0.57 -1.46
C GLU A 259 -18.39 -0.65 -0.03
N LYS A 260 -18.39 -1.86 0.56
CA LYS A 260 -18.83 -2.04 1.94
C LYS A 260 -17.94 -1.33 2.96
N ALA A 261 -16.62 -1.31 2.71
CA ALA A 261 -15.66 -0.55 3.52
C ALA A 261 -15.94 0.94 3.47
N ALA A 262 -16.17 1.49 2.27
CA ALA A 262 -16.51 2.89 2.10
C ALA A 262 -17.83 3.24 2.82
N GLU A 263 -18.88 2.41 2.69
CA GLU A 263 -20.15 2.60 3.42
C GLU A 263 -19.93 2.72 4.93
N ILE A 264 -19.25 1.73 5.52
CA ILE A 264 -19.04 1.69 6.97
C ILE A 264 -18.17 2.85 7.45
N MET A 265 -17.09 3.14 6.73
CA MET A 265 -16.15 4.17 7.13
C MET A 265 -16.70 5.59 6.96
N VAL A 266 -17.48 5.85 5.90
CA VAL A 266 -18.15 7.15 5.73
C VAL A 266 -19.28 7.30 6.75
N GLY A 267 -20.02 6.22 7.06
CA GLY A 267 -20.97 6.22 8.17
C GLY A 267 -20.32 6.57 9.50
N PHE A 268 -19.13 6.01 9.79
CA PHE A 268 -18.36 6.38 10.97
C PHE A 268 -17.90 7.84 10.95
N CYS A 269 -17.53 8.39 9.78
CA CYS A 269 -17.24 9.82 9.66
C CYS A 269 -18.45 10.68 10.04
N ALA A 270 -19.67 10.26 9.66
CA ALA A 270 -20.90 10.95 9.99
C ALA A 270 -21.18 10.92 11.50
N GLU A 271 -21.02 9.76 12.12
CA GLU A 271 -21.13 9.62 13.58
C GLU A 271 -20.14 10.53 14.31
N VAL A 272 -18.89 10.59 13.85
CA VAL A 272 -17.86 11.46 14.43
C VAL A 272 -18.23 12.94 14.30
N GLN A 273 -18.68 13.39 13.13
CA GLN A 273 -19.08 14.78 12.95
C GLN A 273 -20.27 15.13 13.84
N ASN A 274 -21.27 14.26 13.95
CA ASN A 274 -22.44 14.47 14.79
C ASN A 274 -22.09 14.54 16.29
N GLU A 275 -21.18 13.68 16.77
CA GLU A 275 -20.82 13.62 18.19
C GLU A 275 -19.78 14.67 18.62
N THR A 276 -18.89 15.08 17.71
CA THR A 276 -17.70 15.87 18.07
C THR A 276 -17.56 17.17 17.29
N GLY A 277 -18.32 17.35 16.20
CA GLY A 277 -18.16 18.45 15.25
C GLY A 277 -16.93 18.33 14.35
N PHE A 278 -16.12 17.28 14.48
CA PHE A 278 -14.95 17.06 13.63
C PHE A 278 -15.37 16.66 12.20
N VAL A 279 -14.85 17.39 11.22
CA VAL A 279 -15.05 17.08 9.80
C VAL A 279 -13.85 16.30 9.30
N THR A 280 -14.07 15.07 8.85
CA THR A 280 -13.02 14.23 8.27
C THR A 280 -12.47 14.87 7.00
N GLU A 281 -11.17 15.16 6.99
CA GLU A 281 -10.50 15.75 5.82
C GLU A 281 -9.96 14.67 4.88
N LYS A 282 -9.56 13.52 5.42
CA LYS A 282 -8.96 12.43 4.66
C LYS A 282 -9.48 11.06 5.09
N LEU A 283 -9.88 10.26 4.11
CA LEU A 283 -10.25 8.87 4.29
C LEU A 283 -9.35 7.98 3.43
N ASN A 284 -8.48 7.23 4.10
CA ASN A 284 -7.63 6.23 3.47
C ASN A 284 -8.28 4.84 3.60
N LEU A 285 -8.68 4.24 2.48
CA LEU A 285 -9.32 2.92 2.44
C LEU A 285 -8.34 1.75 2.31
N GLY A 286 -7.04 2.07 2.36
CA GLY A 286 -5.94 1.12 2.32
C GLY A 286 -5.88 0.37 0.99
N GLY A 287 -5.16 -0.74 1.01
CA GLY A 287 -4.95 -1.58 -0.15
C GLY A 287 -5.59 -2.94 -0.08
N GLY A 288 -5.01 -3.87 -0.83
CA GLY A 288 -5.42 -5.29 -0.83
C GLY A 288 -5.99 -5.77 -2.15
N LEU A 289 -6.06 -4.92 -3.18
CA LEU A 289 -6.44 -5.31 -4.53
C LEU A 289 -5.57 -6.48 -4.98
N GLY A 290 -6.21 -7.57 -5.39
CA GLY A 290 -5.51 -8.78 -5.77
C GLY A 290 -4.78 -8.67 -7.10
N ILE A 291 -3.71 -9.44 -7.23
CA ILE A 291 -3.02 -9.68 -8.49
C ILE A 291 -3.26 -11.11 -8.97
N LYS A 292 -2.98 -11.30 -10.26
CA LYS A 292 -3.02 -12.61 -10.91
C LYS A 292 -1.74 -13.38 -10.56
N TYR A 293 -1.85 -14.51 -9.85
CA TYR A 293 -0.74 -15.46 -9.65
C TYR A 293 -0.83 -16.66 -10.59
N ARG A 294 -2.05 -17.03 -11.00
CA ARG A 294 -2.34 -18.13 -11.91
C ARG A 294 -3.19 -17.64 -13.06
N SER A 295 -3.11 -18.33 -14.20
CA SER A 295 -3.97 -18.04 -15.36
C SER A 295 -5.47 -18.08 -15.04
N SER A 296 -5.88 -18.79 -13.98
CA SER A 296 -7.27 -18.88 -13.49
C SER A 296 -7.72 -17.69 -12.65
N ASP A 297 -6.81 -16.90 -12.09
CA ASP A 297 -7.18 -15.81 -11.19
C ASP A 297 -7.85 -14.68 -11.97
N ARG A 298 -8.87 -14.07 -11.38
CA ARG A 298 -9.69 -13.01 -11.99
C ARG A 298 -9.86 -11.86 -11.00
N PRO A 299 -8.79 -11.13 -10.65
CA PRO A 299 -8.93 -9.93 -9.85
C PRO A 299 -9.62 -8.82 -10.66
N ALA A 300 -10.36 -7.95 -9.97
CA ALA A 300 -10.82 -6.70 -10.55
C ALA A 300 -9.64 -5.88 -11.07
N SER A 301 -9.90 -5.09 -12.11
CA SER A 301 -8.93 -4.13 -12.64
C SER A 301 -8.71 -2.97 -11.65
N ILE A 302 -7.57 -2.29 -11.80
CA ILE A 302 -7.27 -1.07 -11.04
C ILE A 302 -8.35 0.00 -11.28
N GLU A 303 -8.84 0.13 -12.52
CA GLU A 303 -9.88 1.09 -12.88
C GLU A 303 -11.22 0.78 -12.20
N GLU A 304 -11.65 -0.49 -12.18
CA GLU A 304 -12.84 -0.92 -11.45
C GLU A 304 -12.71 -0.64 -9.96
N PHE A 305 -11.55 -0.97 -9.36
CA PHE A 305 -11.29 -0.73 -7.95
C PHE A 305 -11.36 0.77 -7.60
N VAL A 306 -10.62 1.62 -8.33
CA VAL A 306 -10.61 3.08 -8.11
C VAL A 306 -12.00 3.67 -8.34
N THR A 307 -12.69 3.26 -9.40
CA THR A 307 -14.05 3.71 -9.70
C THR A 307 -15.02 3.37 -8.57
N THR A 308 -14.96 2.14 -8.05
CA THR A 308 -15.80 1.72 -6.93
C THR A 308 -15.50 2.55 -5.69
N VAL A 309 -14.23 2.68 -5.30
CA VAL A 309 -13.84 3.48 -4.13
C VAL A 309 -14.36 4.91 -4.23
N VAL A 310 -14.07 5.62 -5.32
CA VAL A 310 -14.46 7.03 -5.48
C VAL A 310 -15.98 7.20 -5.49
N LYS A 311 -16.69 6.38 -6.27
CA LYS A 311 -18.15 6.47 -6.35
C LYS A 311 -18.81 6.12 -5.03
N SER A 312 -18.31 5.11 -4.31
CA SER A 312 -18.86 4.73 -3.01
C SER A 312 -18.62 5.82 -1.97
N VAL A 313 -17.43 6.40 -1.89
CA VAL A 313 -17.16 7.51 -0.95
C VAL A 313 -18.07 8.70 -1.25
N ARG A 314 -18.15 9.17 -2.51
CA ARG A 314 -19.04 10.28 -2.90
C ARG A 314 -20.51 9.98 -2.57
N ARG A 315 -21.02 8.82 -3.00
CA ARG A 315 -22.41 8.40 -2.76
C ARG A 315 -22.76 8.36 -1.27
N TRP A 316 -21.88 7.79 -0.45
CA TRP A 316 -22.15 7.69 0.98
C TRP A 316 -21.98 9.03 1.68
N SER A 317 -21.04 9.88 1.24
CA SER A 317 -20.93 11.26 1.73
C SER A 317 -22.23 12.02 1.47
N ASP A 318 -22.79 11.94 0.26
CA ASP A 318 -24.08 12.56 -0.07
C ASP A 318 -25.24 12.00 0.78
N ASN A 319 -25.29 10.68 0.96
CA ASN A 319 -26.33 10.02 1.76
C ASN A 319 -26.31 10.44 3.24
N PHE A 320 -25.12 10.73 3.79
CA PHE A 320 -24.94 11.16 5.17
C PHE A 320 -24.85 12.69 5.33
N ASP A 321 -25.06 13.46 4.24
CA ASP A 321 -24.95 14.93 4.21
C ASP A 321 -23.58 15.45 4.70
N LEU A 322 -22.51 14.77 4.27
CA LEU A 322 -21.13 15.09 4.60
C LEU A 322 -20.39 15.77 3.45
N PRO A 323 -19.49 16.73 3.74
CA PRO A 323 -18.43 17.06 2.81
C PRO A 323 -17.64 15.80 2.45
N SER A 324 -17.41 15.56 1.16
CA SER A 324 -16.64 14.38 0.73
C SER A 324 -15.19 14.51 1.20
N PRO A 325 -14.65 13.54 1.96
CA PRO A 325 -13.27 13.59 2.42
C PRO A 325 -12.31 13.34 1.25
N GLY A 326 -11.10 13.89 1.32
CA GLY A 326 -10.04 13.54 0.38
C GLY A 326 -9.73 12.04 0.44
N ILE A 327 -9.59 11.40 -0.71
CA ILE A 327 -9.44 9.95 -0.81
C ILE A 327 -7.96 9.56 -0.85
N ALA A 328 -7.61 8.50 -0.14
CA ALA A 328 -6.33 7.82 -0.28
C ALA A 328 -6.50 6.30 -0.38
N ILE A 329 -5.59 5.65 -1.09
CA ILE A 329 -5.51 4.18 -1.25
C ILE A 329 -4.06 3.70 -1.14
N GLU A 330 -3.87 2.42 -0.76
CA GLU A 330 -2.55 1.77 -0.59
C GLU A 330 -2.33 0.54 -1.50
#